data_AF-A0A2H9P262-F1
#
_entry.id   AF-A0A2H9P262-F1
#
_cell.length_a   1.000
_cell.length_b   1.000
_cell.length_c   1.000
_cell.angle_alpha   90.00
_cell.angle_beta   90.00
_cell.angle_gamma   90.00
#
_symmetry.space_group_name_H-M   'P 1'
#
loop_
_entity.id
_entity.type
_entity.pdbx_description
1 polymer ?
#
loop_
_entity_poly.entity_id
_entity_poly.type
_entity_poly.pdbx_seq_one_letter_code
_entity_poly.pdbx_strand_id
1 'polypeptide(L)'
;TNLISVICDDSSIHEIMELLVIETGTLGIRVSTSDRFIVPRKTHEVKLILGGTEFLVKYKVSSFKGKNDFKIEFDDLKLISNTLNKSIKETESLIRKEIMQLDVDYD
;
A
#
# COMPACT_ATOMS: atom_id res chain seq x y z
N THR A 1 13.49 -0.96 -26.37
CA THR A 1 13.55 0.34 -25.67
C THR A 1 12.70 0.26 -24.44
N ASN A 2 13.22 0.66 -23.28
CA ASN A 2 12.48 0.67 -22.03
C ASN A 2 11.95 2.08 -21.76
N LEU A 3 10.75 2.19 -21.19
CA LEU A 3 10.17 3.45 -20.74
C LEU A 3 10.32 3.53 -19.23
N ILE A 4 10.91 4.63 -18.74
CA ILE A 4 10.94 4.97 -17.31
C ILE A 4 9.88 6.04 -17.07
N SER A 5 8.99 5.81 -16.11
CA SER A 5 7.97 6.77 -15.68
C SER A 5 8.04 6.92 -14.16
N VAL A 6 8.06 8.16 -13.69
CA VAL A 6 8.18 8.51 -12.28
C VAL A 6 7.01 9.40 -11.89
N ILE A 7 6.35 9.08 -10.77
CA ILE A 7 5.34 9.92 -10.14
C ILE A 7 5.99 10.51 -8.89
N CYS A 8 6.05 11.83 -8.81
CA CYS A 8 6.62 12.57 -7.70
C CYS A 8 5.76 13.79 -7.36
N ASP A 9 6.02 14.39 -6.21
CA ASP A 9 5.52 15.72 -5.89
C ASP A 9 6.38 16.80 -6.54
N ASP A 10 5.84 18.02 -6.61
CA ASP A 10 6.47 19.14 -7.29
C ASP A 10 7.85 19.50 -6.72
N SER A 11 8.11 19.22 -5.43
CA SER A 11 9.37 19.59 -4.79
C SER A 11 10.55 18.72 -5.24
N SER A 12 10.27 17.50 -5.72
CA SER A 12 11.30 16.54 -6.16
C SER A 12 11.55 16.53 -7.67
N ILE A 13 10.78 17.29 -8.47
CA ILE A 13 10.86 17.26 -9.95
C ILE A 13 12.29 17.50 -10.44
N HIS A 14 12.97 18.53 -9.92
CA HIS A 14 14.29 18.93 -10.42
C HIS A 14 15.35 17.86 -10.16
N GLU A 15 15.41 17.34 -8.93
CA GLU A 15 16.35 16.28 -8.52
C GLU A 15 16.15 15.01 -9.36
N ILE A 16 14.89 14.61 -9.57
CA ILE A 16 14.57 13.42 -10.38
C ILE A 16 14.96 13.62 -11.85
N MET A 17 14.74 14.82 -12.41
CA MET A 17 15.13 15.13 -13.79
C MET A 17 16.65 15.05 -13.97
N GLU A 18 17.42 15.63 -13.05
CA GLU A 18 18.89 15.58 -13.08
C GLU A 18 19.40 14.14 -13.00
N LEU A 19 18.88 13.36 -12.04
CA LEU A 19 19.22 11.96 -11.87
C LEU A 19 18.96 11.15 -13.15
N LEU A 20 17.78 11.34 -13.77
CA LEU A 20 17.43 10.63 -14.99
C LEU A 20 18.34 11.01 -16.17
N VAL A 21 18.69 12.28 -16.35
CA VAL A 21 19.60 12.70 -17.43
C VAL A 21 21.01 12.13 -17.22
N ILE A 22 21.55 12.24 -16.01
CA ILE A 22 22.91 11.81 -15.67
C ILE A 22 23.04 10.28 -15.82
N GLU A 23 22.12 9.52 -15.23
CA GLU A 23 22.25 8.06 -15.15
C GLU A 23 21.81 7.35 -16.43
N THR A 24 20.90 7.94 -17.21
CA THR A 24 20.39 7.29 -18.43
C THR A 24 20.99 7.85 -19.73
N GLY A 25 21.61 9.03 -19.69
CA GLY A 25 22.10 9.74 -20.88
C GLY A 25 21.00 10.20 -21.83
N THR A 26 19.73 10.25 -21.38
CA THR A 26 18.62 10.75 -22.20
C THR A 26 18.80 12.24 -22.51
N LEU A 27 18.46 12.64 -23.74
CA LEU A 27 18.52 14.04 -24.18
C LEU A 27 17.32 14.87 -23.73
N GLY A 28 16.25 14.23 -23.27
CA GLY A 28 15.04 14.92 -22.90
C GLY A 28 14.12 14.08 -22.03
N ILE A 29 13.37 14.76 -21.17
CA ILE A 29 12.38 14.20 -20.27
C ILE A 29 11.08 14.97 -20.50
N ARG A 30 9.95 14.26 -20.56
CA ARG A 30 8.61 14.87 -20.63
C ARG A 30 8.04 14.95 -19.22
N VAL A 31 7.54 16.11 -18.84
CA VAL A 31 6.93 16.36 -17.53
C VAL A 31 5.45 16.72 -17.71
N SER A 32 4.58 16.10 -16.92
CA SER A 32 3.16 16.38 -16.88
C SER A 32 2.70 16.49 -15.44
N THR A 33 1.92 17.53 -15.13
CA THR A 33 1.29 17.71 -13.82
C THR A 33 -0.16 17.24 -13.86
N SER A 34 -0.67 16.81 -12.70
CA SER A 34 -2.05 16.35 -12.56
C SER A 34 -2.53 16.54 -11.13
N ASP A 35 -3.78 16.98 -10.97
CA ASP A 35 -4.42 17.02 -9.67
C ASP A 35 -4.75 15.61 -9.18
N ARG A 36 -4.49 15.36 -7.89
CA ARG A 36 -4.79 14.08 -7.25
C ARG A 36 -5.77 14.28 -6.11
N PHE A 37 -6.97 13.72 -6.28
CA PHE A 37 -7.89 13.55 -5.16
C PHE A 37 -7.45 12.35 -4.30
N ILE A 38 -7.21 12.58 -3.01
CA ILE A 38 -6.77 11.55 -2.06
C ILE A 38 -7.86 11.37 -1.01
N VAL A 39 -8.37 10.14 -0.90
CA VAL A 39 -9.30 9.78 0.18
C VAL A 39 -8.53 9.77 1.52
N PRO A 40 -9.03 10.45 2.57
CA PRO A 40 -8.43 10.40 3.89
C PRO A 40 -8.34 8.95 4.39
N ARG A 41 -7.19 8.60 4.95
CA ARG A 41 -6.93 7.25 5.46
C ARG A 41 -6.17 7.32 6.78
N LYS A 42 -6.43 6.36 7.67
CA LYS A 42 -5.73 6.17 8.93
C LYS A 42 -5.01 4.82 8.91
N THR A 43 -3.85 4.76 9.55
CA THR A 43 -3.14 3.50 9.76
C THR A 43 -3.54 2.93 11.10
N HIS A 44 -3.84 1.63 11.11
CA HIS A 44 -4.22 0.85 12.28
C HIS A 44 -3.32 -0.38 12.39
N GLU A 45 -3.23 -0.90 13.61
CA GLU A 45 -2.47 -2.09 13.94
C GLU A 45 -3.33 -3.02 14.81
N VAL A 46 -3.34 -4.30 14.48
CA VAL A 46 -4.10 -5.32 15.20
C VAL A 46 -3.26 -6.57 15.40
N LYS A 47 -3.34 -7.16 16.60
CA LYS A 47 -2.69 -8.43 16.90
C LYS A 47 -3.64 -9.57 16.57
N LEU A 48 -3.19 -10.49 15.71
CA LEU A 48 -3.97 -11.65 15.29
C LEU A 48 -3.19 -12.93 15.58
N ILE A 49 -3.87 -13.95 16.10
CA ILE A 49 -3.30 -15.28 16.27
C ILE A 49 -3.75 -16.15 15.10
N LEU A 50 -2.84 -16.44 14.17
CA LEU A 50 -3.12 -17.22 12.97
C LEU A 50 -2.24 -18.46 12.94
N GLY A 51 -2.86 -19.64 12.83
CA GLY A 51 -2.11 -20.91 12.80
C GLY A 51 -1.28 -21.17 14.06
N GLY A 52 -1.67 -20.59 15.20
CA GLY A 52 -0.94 -20.70 16.47
C GLY A 52 0.20 -19.70 16.66
N THR A 53 0.41 -18.79 15.71
CA THR A 53 1.44 -17.73 15.77
C THR A 53 0.78 -16.36 15.88
N GLU A 54 1.29 -15.49 16.75
CA GLU A 54 0.84 -14.10 16.86
C GLU A 54 1.53 -13.23 15.80
N PHE A 55 0.74 -12.40 15.12
CA PHE A 55 1.20 -11.42 14.14
C PHE A 55 0.66 -10.03 14.50
N LEU A 56 1.51 -9.01 14.34
CA LEU A 56 1.08 -7.62 14.34
C LEU A 56 0.80 -7.20 12.90
N VAL A 57 -0.46 -6.97 12.56
CA VAL A 57 -0.91 -6.66 11.20
C VAL A 57 -1.22 -5.18 11.07
N LYS A 58 -0.57 -4.51 10.12
CA LYS A 58 -0.87 -3.13 9.75
C LYS A 58 -1.88 -3.09 8.63
N TYR A 59 -2.85 -2.18 8.76
CA TYR A 59 -3.83 -1.93 7.73
C TYR A 59 -4.20 -0.46 7.68
N LYS A 60 -4.57 0.01 6.49
CA LYS A 60 -5.04 1.38 6.25
C LYS A 60 -6.54 1.35 6.05
N VAL A 61 -7.26 2.08 6.88
CA VAL A 61 -8.71 2.27 6.78
C VAL A 61 -9.00 3.58 6.06
N SER A 62 -9.96 3.57 5.15
CA SER A 62 -10.44 4.74 4.43
C SER A 62 -11.97 4.78 4.44
N SER A 63 -12.52 5.99 4.57
CA SER A 63 -13.96 6.23 4.46
C SER A 63 -14.24 7.26 3.39
N PHE A 64 -15.13 6.93 2.47
CA PHE A 64 -15.57 7.85 1.42
C PHE A 64 -17.04 7.68 1.10
N LYS A 65 -17.83 8.76 1.24
CA LYS A 65 -19.27 8.79 0.96
C LYS A 65 -20.04 7.67 1.68
N GLY A 66 -19.72 7.42 2.95
CA GLY A 66 -20.38 6.39 3.77
C GLY A 66 -19.95 4.95 3.44
N LYS A 67 -18.96 4.76 2.56
CA LYS A 67 -18.34 3.46 2.31
C LYS A 67 -16.99 3.39 3.01
N ASN A 68 -16.87 2.45 3.93
CA ASN A 68 -15.62 2.13 4.61
C ASN A 68 -14.97 0.93 3.90
N ASP A 69 -13.68 1.03 3.66
CA ASP A 69 -12.86 -0.09 3.21
C ASP A 69 -11.47 0.02 3.84
N PHE A 70 -10.76 -1.09 3.87
CA PHE A 70 -9.42 -1.15 4.38
C PHE A 70 -8.51 -2.00 3.51
N LYS A 71 -7.22 -1.70 3.59
CA LYS A 71 -6.17 -2.44 2.89
C LYS A 71 -5.09 -2.85 3.87
N ILE A 72 -4.79 -4.15 3.90
CA ILE A 72 -3.71 -4.71 4.71
C ILE A 72 -2.37 -4.38 4.01
N GLU A 73 -1.34 -4.07 4.79
CA GLU A 73 -0.01 -3.82 4.24
C GLU A 73 0.56 -5.09 3.60
N PHE A 74 1.17 -4.92 2.42
CA PHE A 74 1.61 -6.05 1.62
C PHE A 74 2.76 -6.84 2.27
N ASP A 75 3.65 -6.15 2.97
CA ASP A 75 4.77 -6.79 3.65
C ASP A 75 4.29 -7.73 4.75
N ASP A 76 3.25 -7.33 5.50
CA ASP A 76 2.61 -8.17 6.51
C ASP A 76 1.88 -9.35 5.86
N LEU A 77 1.14 -9.12 4.76
CA LEU A 77 0.51 -10.19 3.99
C LEU A 77 1.52 -11.23 3.52
N LYS A 78 2.67 -10.79 3.01
CA LYS A 78 3.73 -11.65 2.50
C LYS A 78 4.41 -12.44 3.63
N LEU A 79 4.66 -11.80 4.77
CA LEU A 79 5.21 -12.47 5.95
C LEU A 79 4.29 -13.60 6.39
N ILE A 80 3.00 -13.27 6.61
CA ILE A 80 2.01 -14.22 7.11
C ILE A 80 1.75 -15.34 6.09
N SER A 81 1.67 -15.02 4.80
CA SER A 81 1.46 -16.04 3.76
C SER A 81 2.58 -17.07 3.73
N ASN A 82 3.82 -16.61 3.89
CA ASN A 82 4.98 -17.50 3.95
C ASN A 82 4.98 -18.34 5.24
N THR A 83 4.68 -17.74 6.39
CA THR A 83 4.64 -18.47 7.67
C THR A 83 3.53 -19.52 7.71
N LEU A 84 2.35 -19.23 7.14
CA LEU A 84 1.22 -20.15 7.09
C LEU A 84 1.25 -21.10 5.88
N ASN A 85 2.23 -20.94 4.98
CA ASN A 85 2.33 -21.65 3.71
C ASN A 85 1.02 -21.59 2.89
N LYS A 86 0.44 -20.38 2.79
CA LYS A 86 -0.80 -20.09 2.04
C LYS A 86 -0.53 -19.10 0.93
N SER A 87 -1.42 -19.03 -0.06
CA SER A 87 -1.34 -17.96 -1.06
C SER A 87 -1.67 -16.60 -0.44
N ILE A 88 -1.12 -15.52 -1.00
CA ILE A 88 -1.40 -14.15 -0.56
C ILE A 88 -2.92 -13.87 -0.54
N LYS A 89 -3.64 -14.36 -1.55
CA LYS A 89 -5.09 -14.17 -1.66
C LYS A 89 -5.87 -14.86 -0.54
N GLU A 90 -5.48 -16.08 -0.19
CA GLU A 90 -6.10 -16.82 0.92
C GLU A 90 -5.78 -16.18 2.27
N THR A 91 -4.53 -15.76 2.45
CA THR A 91 -4.08 -15.04 3.66
C THR A 91 -4.82 -13.71 3.82
N GLU A 92 -4.97 -12.93 2.75
CA GLU A 92 -5.73 -11.67 2.77
C GLU A 92 -7.18 -11.90 3.17
N SER A 93 -7.85 -12.90 2.57
CA SER A 93 -9.25 -13.24 2.90
C SER A 93 -9.41 -13.66 4.35
N LEU A 94 -8.45 -14.43 4.88
CA LEU A 94 -8.44 -14.88 6.27
C LEU A 94 -8.25 -13.71 7.23
N ILE A 95 -7.22 -12.89 7.02
CA ILE A 95 -6.96 -11.70 7.87
C ILE A 95 -8.13 -10.73 7.81
N ARG A 96 -8.68 -10.47 6.61
CA ARG A 96 -9.83 -9.57 6.45
C ARG A 96 -11.03 -10.04 7.27
N LYS A 97 -11.30 -11.35 7.33
CA LYS A 97 -12.38 -11.91 8.16
C LYS A 97 -12.12 -11.72 9.65
N GLU A 98 -10.90 -11.97 10.11
CA GLU A 98 -10.53 -11.79 11.52
C GLU A 98 -10.65 -10.32 11.94
N ILE A 99 -10.14 -9.39 11.12
CA ILE A 99 -10.25 -7.94 11.38
C ILE A 99 -11.71 -7.51 11.44
N MET A 100 -12.56 -7.97 10.49
CA MET A 100 -13.99 -7.64 10.48
C MET A 100 -14.77 -8.22 11.68
N GLN A 101 -14.28 -9.29 12.31
CA GLN A 101 -14.89 -9.85 13.52
C GLN A 101 -14.49 -9.08 14.78
N LEU A 102 -13.29 -8.49 14.79
CA LEU A 102 -12.77 -7.70 15.90
C LEU A 102 -13.26 -6.24 15.85
N ASP A 103 -13.28 -5.65 14.67
CA ASP A 103 -13.70 -4.26 14.40
C ASP A 103 -15.15 -4.23 13.89
N VAL A 104 -16.12 -4.65 14.72
CA VAL A 104 -17.56 -4.59 14.37
C VAL A 104 -18.05 -3.15 14.17
N ASP A 105 -17.32 -2.15 14.65
CA ASP A 105 -17.58 -0.74 14.39
C ASP A 105 -16.37 -0.09 13.71
N TYR A 106 -16.47 0.12 12.39
CA TYR A 106 -15.69 1.16 11.73
C TYR A 106 -16.31 2.51 12.14
N ASP A 107 -15.90 3.03 13.30
CA ASP A 107 -16.24 4.38 13.82
C ASP A 107 -16.28 5.48 12.73
#